data_AF-A0A844CDT8-F1
#
_entry.id   AF-A0A844CDT8-F1
#
_cell.length_a   1.000
_cell.length_b   1.000
_cell.length_c   1.000
_cell.angle_alpha   90.00
_cell.angle_beta   90.00
_cell.angle_gamma   90.00
#
_symmetry.space_group_name_H-M   'P 1'
#
loop_
_entity.id
_entity.type
_entity.pdbx_description
1 polymer ?
#
loop_
_entity_poly.entity_id
_entity_poly.type
_entity_poly.pdbx_seq_one_letter_code
_entity_poly.pdbx_strand_id
1 'polypeptide(L)'
;MRNSNQVFDLLTKIVTADERIRVMTLEGSRVNPNVKQDPWQDYDITFLVTDVESYLTSDKWLEKFGERIFVQKPEGMSLYPPDFPNGWFSYLMLFPDGIKIDLTLVPIADSQLYFEQDPLIQIFIDKDGQFQTPLEPTDEMFWVQAPSAQLVEDCANEFLFCQYLC
;
A
#
# COMPACT_ATOMS: atom_id res chain seq x y z
N MET A 1 1.46 -19.28 -10.89
CA MET A 1 1.68 -17.91 -10.39
C MET A 1 0.60 -17.04 -11.00
N ARG A 2 -0.15 -16.29 -10.20
CA ARG A 2 -1.14 -15.34 -10.75
C ARG A 2 -0.41 -14.26 -11.54
N ASN A 3 -0.97 -13.84 -12.66
CA ASN A 3 -0.54 -12.64 -13.37
C ASN A 3 -1.31 -11.40 -12.88
N SER A 4 -0.93 -10.21 -13.34
CA SER A 4 -1.56 -8.96 -12.90
C SER A 4 -3.06 -8.91 -13.15
N ASN A 5 -3.54 -9.39 -14.31
CA ASN A 5 -4.98 -9.43 -14.59
C ASN A 5 -5.72 -10.31 -13.58
N GLN A 6 -5.16 -11.47 -13.23
CA GLN A 6 -5.76 -12.35 -12.23
C GLN A 6 -5.80 -11.73 -10.83
N VAL A 7 -4.81 -10.91 -10.47
CA VAL A 7 -4.81 -10.16 -9.21
C VAL A 7 -5.87 -9.07 -9.23
N PHE A 8 -5.96 -8.26 -10.29
CA PHE A 8 -6.98 -7.21 -10.40
C PHE A 8 -8.40 -7.78 -10.50
N ASP A 9 -8.60 -8.91 -11.18
CA ASP A 9 -9.89 -9.60 -11.22
C ASP A 9 -10.32 -10.06 -9.82
N LEU A 10 -9.38 -10.55 -9.02
CA LEU A 10 -9.64 -10.95 -7.63
C LEU A 10 -10.01 -9.74 -6.78
N LEU A 11 -9.22 -8.66 -6.84
CA LEU A 11 -9.47 -7.43 -6.09
C LEU A 11 -10.82 -6.81 -6.46
N THR A 12 -11.13 -6.74 -7.76
CA THR A 12 -12.41 -6.25 -8.27
C THR A 12 -13.56 -7.06 -7.69
N LYS A 13 -13.48 -8.40 -7.67
CA LYS A 13 -14.52 -9.25 -7.06
C LYS A 13 -14.70 -8.96 -5.57
N ILE A 14 -13.62 -8.79 -4.82
CA ILE A 14 -13.66 -8.48 -3.38
C ILE A 14 -14.36 -7.14 -3.15
N VAL A 15 -13.94 -6.11 -3.89
CA VAL A 15 -14.50 -4.76 -3.79
C VAL A 15 -15.97 -4.76 -4.17
N THR A 16 -16.34 -5.32 -5.32
CA THR A 16 -17.73 -5.35 -5.78
C THR A 16 -18.64 -6.14 -4.83
N ALA A 17 -18.16 -7.18 -4.16
CA ALA A 17 -18.96 -8.00 -3.25
C ALA A 17 -19.14 -7.42 -1.84
N ASP A 18 -18.35 -6.40 -1.44
CA ASP A 18 -18.39 -5.83 -0.10
C ASP A 18 -18.88 -4.37 -0.14
N GLU A 19 -20.11 -4.12 0.33
CA GLU A 19 -20.73 -2.79 0.30
C GLU A 19 -20.01 -1.75 1.16
N ARG A 20 -19.25 -2.20 2.16
CA ARG A 20 -18.47 -1.32 3.04
C ARG A 20 -17.30 -0.69 2.30
N ILE A 21 -16.78 -1.36 1.26
CA ILE A 21 -15.73 -0.81 0.38
C ILE A 21 -16.40 0.09 -0.65
N ARG A 22 -16.07 1.39 -0.62
CA ARG A 22 -16.63 2.39 -1.54
C ARG A 22 -15.70 2.70 -2.71
N VAL A 23 -14.41 2.77 -2.42
CA VAL A 23 -13.36 3.06 -3.41
C VAL A 23 -12.23 2.06 -3.26
N MET A 24 -11.65 1.66 -4.38
CA MET A 24 -10.36 1.00 -4.45
C MET A 24 -9.40 1.84 -5.26
N THR A 25 -8.24 2.10 -4.70
CA THR A 25 -7.11 2.78 -5.34
C THR A 25 -5.92 1.83 -5.45
N LEU A 26 -5.06 2.11 -6.43
CA LEU A 26 -3.76 1.50 -6.61
C LEU A 26 -2.70 2.58 -6.40
N GLU A 27 -1.65 2.25 -5.67
CA GLU A 27 -0.61 3.21 -5.29
C GLU A 27 0.78 2.78 -5.77
N GLY A 28 1.76 3.64 -5.49
CA GLY A 28 3.17 3.32 -5.54
C GLY A 28 3.69 3.01 -6.94
N SER A 29 4.61 2.06 -7.02
CA SER A 29 5.42 1.84 -8.23
C SER A 29 4.63 1.35 -9.45
N ARG A 30 3.41 0.80 -9.25
CA ARG A 30 2.56 0.29 -10.35
C ARG A 30 1.81 1.38 -11.09
N VAL A 31 1.61 2.54 -10.45
CA VAL A 31 0.98 3.73 -11.07
C VAL A 31 2.00 4.77 -11.50
N ASN A 32 3.27 4.61 -11.11
CA ASN A 32 4.35 5.50 -11.55
C ASN A 32 4.68 5.28 -13.04
N PRO A 33 4.43 6.28 -13.92
CA PRO A 33 4.70 6.15 -15.35
C PRO A 33 6.21 6.09 -15.69
N ASN A 34 7.07 6.52 -14.78
CA ASN A 34 8.52 6.53 -14.95
C ASN A 34 9.18 5.21 -14.57
N VAL A 35 8.44 4.29 -13.92
CA VAL A 35 8.94 2.99 -13.51
C VAL A 35 8.54 1.92 -14.52
N LYS A 36 9.53 1.14 -14.97
CA LYS A 36 9.27 -0.03 -15.80
C LYS A 36 8.64 -1.12 -14.95
N GLN A 37 7.43 -1.54 -15.33
CA GLN A 37 6.75 -2.63 -14.63
C GLN A 37 7.56 -3.92 -14.64
N ASP A 38 7.59 -4.60 -13.50
CA ASP A 38 8.29 -5.86 -13.32
C ASP A 38 7.52 -6.86 -12.42
N PRO A 39 7.87 -8.16 -12.47
CA PRO A 39 7.14 -9.19 -11.73
C PRO A 39 7.28 -9.14 -10.20
N TRP A 40 8.25 -8.40 -9.68
CA TRP A 40 8.55 -8.28 -8.26
C TRP A 40 7.89 -7.07 -7.59
N GLN A 41 7.22 -6.22 -8.37
CA GLN A 41 6.47 -5.10 -7.81
C GLN A 41 5.32 -5.59 -6.94
N ASP A 42 5.21 -4.99 -5.77
CA ASP A 42 4.12 -5.20 -4.84
C ASP A 42 2.80 -4.61 -5.41
N TYR A 43 1.67 -5.00 -4.84
CA TYR A 43 0.38 -4.34 -5.10
C TYR A 43 0.02 -3.51 -3.88
N ASP A 44 0.33 -2.22 -3.94
CA ASP A 44 -0.09 -1.22 -2.95
C ASP A 44 -1.55 -0.85 -3.22
N ILE A 45 -2.47 -1.39 -2.44
CA ILE A 45 -3.91 -1.23 -2.62
C ILE A 45 -4.50 -0.53 -1.41
N THR A 46 -5.35 0.46 -1.64
CA THR A 46 -6.15 1.05 -0.56
C THR A 46 -7.64 0.87 -0.81
N PHE A 47 -8.34 0.45 0.24
CA PHE A 47 -9.79 0.45 0.30
C PHE A 47 -10.25 1.61 1.17
N LEU A 48 -10.97 2.56 0.57
CA LEU A 48 -11.74 3.53 1.35
C LEU A 48 -13.06 2.88 1.76
N VAL A 49 -13.23 2.70 3.06
CA VAL A 49 -14.32 1.93 3.66
C VAL A 49 -15.18 2.78 4.58
N THR A 50 -16.45 2.41 4.72
CA THR A 50 -17.37 3.08 5.65
C THR A 50 -17.14 2.72 7.12
N ASP A 51 -16.52 1.57 7.39
CA ASP A 51 -16.34 1.02 8.74
C ASP A 51 -15.08 0.14 8.81
N VAL A 52 -13.96 0.74 9.23
CA VAL A 52 -12.67 0.03 9.39
C VAL A 52 -12.74 -0.99 10.53
N GLU A 53 -13.35 -0.63 11.68
CA GLU A 53 -13.43 -1.47 12.88
C GLU A 53 -14.10 -2.84 12.62
N SER A 54 -15.07 -2.86 11.71
CA SER A 54 -15.71 -4.12 11.30
C SER A 54 -14.74 -5.13 10.67
N TYR A 55 -13.65 -4.67 10.04
CA TYR A 55 -12.61 -5.53 9.49
C TYR A 55 -11.62 -6.01 10.57
N LEU A 56 -11.41 -5.21 11.62
CA LEU A 56 -10.48 -5.52 12.71
C LEU A 56 -11.06 -6.54 13.70
N THR A 57 -12.38 -6.69 13.72
CA THR A 57 -13.07 -7.66 14.58
C THR A 57 -12.68 -9.10 14.25
N SER A 58 -12.37 -9.41 12.99
CA SER A 58 -11.94 -10.75 12.58
C SER A 58 -11.23 -10.76 11.24
N ASP A 59 -10.02 -11.32 11.19
CA ASP A 59 -9.22 -11.46 9.95
C ASP A 59 -9.81 -12.47 8.93
N LYS A 60 -10.92 -13.15 9.22
CA LYS A 60 -11.50 -14.18 8.32
C LYS A 60 -11.85 -13.65 6.93
N TRP A 61 -12.19 -12.37 6.81
CA TRP A 61 -12.50 -11.78 5.51
C TRP A 61 -11.30 -11.81 4.55
N LEU A 62 -10.07 -11.88 5.08
CA LEU A 62 -8.87 -12.01 4.25
C LEU A 62 -8.87 -13.31 3.46
N GLU A 63 -9.59 -14.37 3.88
CA GLU A 63 -9.73 -15.63 3.15
C GLU A 63 -10.19 -15.44 1.70
N LYS A 64 -10.93 -14.35 1.42
CA LYS A 64 -11.33 -13.96 0.06
C LYS A 64 -10.13 -13.75 -0.89
N PHE A 65 -8.95 -13.41 -0.38
CA PHE A 65 -7.72 -13.23 -1.17
C PHE A 65 -7.02 -14.55 -1.51
N GLY A 66 -7.43 -15.68 -0.92
CA GLY A 66 -6.81 -16.99 -1.08
C GLY A 66 -5.87 -17.38 0.06
N GLU A 67 -5.03 -18.40 -0.13
CA GLU A 67 -4.04 -18.84 0.86
C GLU A 67 -2.87 -17.85 0.94
N ARG A 68 -2.41 -17.52 2.14
CA ARG A 68 -1.30 -16.59 2.41
C ARG A 68 -0.21 -17.35 3.15
N ILE A 69 1.06 -17.10 2.79
CA ILE A 69 2.22 -17.60 3.55
C ILE A 69 2.39 -16.80 4.83
N PHE A 70 2.25 -15.48 4.73
CA PHE A 70 2.57 -14.56 5.81
C PHE A 70 1.67 -13.34 5.75
N VAL A 71 1.32 -12.82 6.93
CA VAL A 71 0.56 -11.59 7.11
C VAL A 71 1.20 -10.79 8.23
N GLN A 72 1.50 -9.53 7.97
CA GLN A 72 1.87 -8.55 8.99
C GLN A 72 0.79 -7.49 9.09
N LYS A 73 0.56 -7.01 10.32
CA LYS A 73 -0.41 -5.97 10.65
C LYS A 73 0.30 -4.85 11.40
N PRO A 74 0.97 -3.91 10.72
CA PRO A 74 1.80 -2.89 11.34
C PRO A 74 1.13 -2.17 12.51
N GLU A 75 -0.11 -1.71 12.32
CA GLU A 75 -0.91 -0.99 13.33
C GLU A 75 -1.39 -1.90 14.48
N GLY A 76 -1.26 -3.22 14.32
CA GLY A 76 -1.60 -4.23 15.34
C GLY A 76 -0.40 -4.79 16.10
N MET A 77 0.82 -4.25 15.90
CA MET A 77 2.03 -4.71 16.57
C MET A 77 2.31 -3.92 17.86
N SER A 78 3.02 -4.56 18.80
CA SER A 78 3.52 -3.90 20.01
C SER A 78 4.99 -3.49 19.95
N LEU A 79 5.74 -4.02 18.97
CA LEU A 79 7.18 -3.78 18.83
C LEU A 79 7.46 -2.35 18.33
N TYR A 80 6.62 -1.87 17.41
CA TYR A 80 6.67 -0.52 16.88
C TYR A 80 5.30 0.13 17.05
N PRO A 81 5.25 1.44 17.37
CA PRO A 81 3.99 2.17 17.35
C PRO A 81 3.42 2.23 15.91
N PRO A 82 2.10 2.39 15.76
CA PRO A 82 1.48 2.63 14.45
C PRO A 82 2.02 3.91 13.81
N ASP A 83 2.32 3.85 12.50
CA ASP A 83 2.82 5.00 11.73
C ASP A 83 1.72 5.76 10.98
N PHE A 84 0.56 5.12 10.75
CA PHE A 84 -0.59 5.74 10.07
C PHE A 84 -1.46 6.60 10.99
N PRO A 85 -2.26 7.53 10.43
CA PRO A 85 -3.30 8.24 11.17
C PRO A 85 -4.25 7.29 11.91
N ASN A 86 -4.81 7.76 13.03
CA ASN A 86 -5.75 6.97 13.82
C ASN A 86 -6.95 6.51 12.97
N GLY A 87 -7.29 5.23 13.07
CA GLY A 87 -8.41 4.62 12.35
C GLY A 87 -8.04 4.05 10.97
N TRP A 88 -6.80 4.24 10.54
CA TRP A 88 -6.25 3.55 9.37
C TRP A 88 -5.63 2.22 9.80
N PHE A 89 -5.61 1.23 8.91
CA PHE A 89 -5.06 -0.07 9.23
C PHE A 89 -4.58 -0.80 8.00
N SER A 90 -3.41 -1.45 8.07
CA SER A 90 -2.79 -2.14 6.95
C SER A 90 -2.54 -3.62 7.19
N TYR A 91 -2.52 -4.37 6.08
CA TYR A 91 -2.21 -5.78 6.01
C TYR A 91 -1.16 -5.99 4.92
N LEU A 92 0.05 -6.37 5.32
CA LEU A 92 1.11 -6.73 4.38
C LEU A 92 1.06 -8.25 4.18
N MET A 93 0.70 -8.68 2.98
CA MET A 93 0.40 -10.08 2.68
C MET A 93 1.34 -10.67 1.65
N LEU A 94 1.97 -11.80 1.97
CA LEU A 94 2.78 -12.60 1.05
C LEU A 94 2.05 -13.89 0.67
N PHE A 95 1.96 -14.18 -0.62
CA PHE A 95 1.23 -15.33 -1.16
C PHE A 95 2.17 -16.45 -1.66
N PRO A 96 1.69 -17.71 -1.74
CA PRO A 96 2.48 -18.87 -2.22
C PRO A 96 3.10 -18.71 -3.61
N ASP A 97 2.51 -17.85 -4.43
CA ASP A 97 3.01 -17.54 -5.76
C ASP A 97 3.96 -16.34 -5.82
N GLY A 98 4.46 -15.88 -4.67
CA GLY A 98 5.44 -14.79 -4.58
C GLY A 98 4.85 -13.39 -4.74
N ILE A 99 3.55 -13.26 -5.00
CA ILE A 99 2.87 -11.96 -5.00
C ILE A 99 2.83 -11.41 -3.58
N LYS A 100 3.05 -10.10 -3.49
CA LYS A 100 2.86 -9.30 -2.30
C LYS A 100 1.74 -8.30 -2.53
N ILE A 101 0.83 -8.20 -1.57
CA ILE A 101 -0.24 -7.19 -1.56
C ILE A 101 -0.15 -6.46 -0.24
N ASP A 102 0.08 -5.17 -0.32
CA ASP A 102 0.10 -4.26 0.82
C ASP A 102 -1.23 -3.53 0.79
N LEU A 103 -2.13 -3.94 1.68
CA LEU A 103 -3.51 -3.49 1.69
C LEU A 103 -3.75 -2.53 2.84
N THR A 104 -4.16 -1.30 2.55
CA THR A 104 -4.55 -0.31 3.56
C THR A 104 -6.06 -0.10 3.57
N LEU A 105 -6.63 -0.03 4.77
CA LEU A 105 -8.01 0.35 5.03
C LEU A 105 -8.03 1.78 5.54
N VAL A 106 -8.78 2.63 4.86
CA VAL A 106 -8.91 4.05 5.20
C VAL A 106 -10.39 4.39 5.41
N PRO A 107 -10.75 5.10 6.50
CA PRO A 107 -12.11 5.61 6.63
C PRO A 107 -12.45 6.52 5.45
N ILE A 108 -13.61 6.32 4.82
CA ILE A 108 -14.04 7.16 3.68
C ILE A 108 -14.11 8.66 4.03
N ALA A 109 -14.34 8.98 5.31
CA ALA A 109 -14.32 10.34 5.85
C ALA A 109 -12.94 11.01 5.72
N ASP A 110 -11.85 10.22 5.70
CA ASP A 110 -10.48 10.68 5.57
C ASP A 110 -9.99 10.69 4.11
N SER A 111 -10.89 10.50 3.14
CA SER A 111 -10.54 10.46 1.71
C SER A 111 -9.72 11.66 1.25
N GLN A 112 -10.01 12.87 1.73
CA GLN A 112 -9.21 14.06 1.41
C GLN A 112 -7.77 13.93 1.94
N LEU A 113 -7.60 13.58 3.21
CA LEU A 113 -6.28 13.38 3.81
C LEU A 113 -5.49 12.29 3.07
N TYR A 114 -6.20 11.24 2.66
CA TYR A 114 -5.63 10.15 1.87
C TYR A 114 -5.13 10.59 0.50
N PHE A 115 -5.93 11.31 -0.30
CA PHE A 115 -5.48 11.77 -1.61
C PHE A 115 -4.37 12.85 -1.54
N GLU A 116 -4.23 13.54 -0.41
CA GLU A 116 -3.17 14.54 -0.19
C GLU A 116 -1.84 13.91 0.25
N GLN A 117 -1.81 12.66 0.72
CA GLN A 117 -0.62 12.06 1.33
C GLN A 117 0.45 11.62 0.31
N ASP A 118 0.02 11.17 -0.87
CA ASP A 118 0.89 10.57 -1.88
C ASP A 118 0.45 10.99 -3.29
N PRO A 119 1.35 11.53 -4.13
CA PRO A 119 1.05 11.85 -5.52
C PRO A 119 0.95 10.63 -6.44
N LEU A 120 1.35 9.43 -6.00
CA LEU A 120 1.26 8.17 -6.73
C LEU A 120 0.01 7.37 -6.37
N ILE A 121 -1.17 7.96 -6.57
CA ILE A 121 -2.46 7.31 -6.33
C ILE A 121 -3.30 7.31 -7.61
N GLN A 122 -3.80 6.15 -8.01
CA GLN A 122 -4.76 6.00 -9.10
C GLN A 122 -6.05 5.36 -8.60
N ILE A 123 -7.20 5.97 -8.91
CA ILE A 123 -8.51 5.38 -8.62
C ILE A 123 -8.79 4.25 -9.62
N PHE A 124 -9.05 3.05 -9.10
CA PHE A 124 -9.38 1.88 -9.91
C PHE A 124 -10.89 1.59 -9.92
N ILE A 125 -11.55 1.69 -8.76
CA ILE A 125 -13.01 1.58 -8.62
C ILE A 125 -13.50 2.71 -7.72
N ASP A 126 -14.51 3.45 -8.18
CA ASP A 126 -15.31 4.35 -7.36
C ASP A 126 -16.79 3.97 -7.54
N LYS A 127 -17.40 3.41 -6.48
CA LYS A 127 -18.81 2.98 -6.53
C LYS A 127 -19.79 4.14 -6.42
N ASP A 128 -19.36 5.27 -5.88
CA ASP A 128 -20.21 6.43 -5.62
C ASP A 128 -20.05 7.52 -6.69
N GLY A 129 -19.00 7.44 -7.50
CA GLY A 129 -18.69 8.42 -8.55
C GLY A 129 -18.42 9.82 -7.99
N GLN A 130 -17.95 9.89 -6.74
CA GLN A 130 -17.74 11.13 -6.00
C GLN A 130 -16.35 11.71 -6.20
N PHE A 131 -15.38 10.88 -6.62
CA PHE A 131 -14.00 11.30 -6.75
C PHE A 131 -13.68 11.61 -8.21
N GLN A 132 -13.25 12.84 -8.46
CA GLN A 132 -12.63 13.17 -9.74
C GLN A 132 -11.33 12.40 -9.85
N THR A 133 -11.00 11.92 -11.05
CA THR A 133 -9.71 11.27 -11.30
C THR A 133 -8.60 12.22 -10.82
N PRO A 134 -7.72 11.80 -9.89
CA PRO A 134 -6.61 12.63 -9.44
C PRO A 134 -5.75 13.03 -10.65
N LEU A 135 -4.94 14.09 -10.47
CA LEU A 135 -3.91 14.46 -11.43
C LEU A 135 -3.04 13.24 -11.75
N GLU A 136 -2.51 13.18 -12.97
CA GLU A 136 -1.63 12.08 -13.39
C GLU A 136 -0.56 11.78 -12.32
N PRO A 137 -0.45 10.53 -11.85
CA PRO A 137 0.51 10.14 -10.82
C PRO A 137 1.93 10.63 -11.15
N THR A 138 2.59 11.27 -10.18
CA THR A 138 3.96 11.81 -10.35
C THR A 138 4.87 11.39 -9.21
N ASP A 139 6.14 11.12 -9.53
CA ASP A 139 7.17 10.74 -8.56
C ASP A 139 8.09 11.88 -8.16
N GLU A 140 7.80 13.12 -8.57
CA GLU A 140 8.60 14.31 -8.30
C GLU A 140 8.92 14.50 -6.81
N MET A 141 7.98 14.15 -5.93
CA MET A 141 8.17 14.21 -4.47
C MET A 141 9.29 13.29 -3.97
N PHE A 142 9.58 12.21 -4.71
CA PHE A 142 10.59 11.21 -4.35
C PHE A 142 11.96 11.49 -5.00
N TRP A 143 12.10 12.54 -5.80
CA TRP A 143 13.36 12.85 -6.47
C TRP A 143 14.42 13.34 -5.49
N VAL A 144 15.46 12.53 -5.30
CA VAL A 144 16.63 12.91 -4.49
C VAL A 144 17.69 13.59 -5.33
N GLN A 145 18.39 14.55 -4.74
CA GLN A 145 19.56 15.18 -5.35
C GLN A 145 20.78 14.27 -5.22
N ALA A 146 21.70 14.34 -6.19
CA ALA A 146 22.97 13.63 -6.09
C ALA A 146 23.72 14.09 -4.82
N PRO A 147 24.14 13.17 -3.93
CA PRO A 147 24.85 13.53 -2.71
C PRO A 147 26.23 14.10 -3.05
N SER A 148 26.78 14.93 -2.16
CA SER A 148 28.18 15.35 -2.27
C SER A 148 29.11 14.16 -1.99
N ALA A 149 30.34 14.21 -2.52
CA ALA A 149 31.34 13.18 -2.25
C ALA A 149 31.58 12.99 -0.73
N GLN A 150 31.60 14.08 0.04
CA GLN A 150 31.76 14.02 1.49
C GLN A 150 30.59 13.31 2.18
N LEU A 151 29.34 13.56 1.76
CA LEU A 151 28.18 12.89 2.34
C LEU A 151 28.22 11.37 2.10
N VAL A 152 28.73 10.95 0.94
CA VAL A 152 28.94 9.54 0.62
C VAL A 152 30.01 8.92 1.52
N GLU A 153 31.14 9.61 1.71
CA GLU A 153 32.21 9.15 2.61
C GLU A 153 31.73 9.03 4.06
N ASP A 154 31.03 10.04 4.57
CA ASP A 154 30.52 10.07 5.94
C ASP A 154 29.52 8.92 6.18
N CYS A 155 28.59 8.71 5.23
CA CYS A 155 27.61 7.63 5.29
C CYS A 155 28.27 6.24 5.25
N ALA A 156 29.27 6.05 4.38
CA ALA A 156 30.01 4.79 4.30
C ALA A 156 30.80 4.52 5.58
N ASN A 157 31.43 5.55 6.15
CA ASN A 157 32.15 5.44 7.42
C ASN A 157 31.21 5.06 8.58
N GLU A 158 30.05 5.71 8.68
CA GLU A 158 29.04 5.40 9.71
C GLU A 158 28.50 3.97 9.56
N PHE A 159 28.15 3.56 8.34
CA PHE A 159 27.68 2.21 8.06
C PHE A 159 28.70 1.14 8.47
N LEU A 160 29.98 1.35 8.17
CA LEU A 160 31.05 0.44 8.58
C LEU A 160 31.24 0.45 10.09
N PHE A 161 31.22 1.61 10.75
CA PHE A 161 31.38 1.70 12.20
C PHE A 161 30.28 0.94 12.96
N CYS A 162 29.02 1.08 12.54
CA CYS A 162 27.88 0.35 13.11
C CYS A 162 28.02 -1.18 12.97
N GLN A 163 28.73 -1.70 11.97
CA GLN A 163 28.97 -3.14 11.84
C GLN A 163 29.97 -3.70 12.86
N TYR A 164 30.86 -2.86 13.39
CA TYR A 164 31.83 -3.26 14.41
C TYR A 164 31.29 -3.14 15.85
N LEU A 165 30.08 -2.63 16.00
CA LEU A 165 29.33 -2.59 17.26
C LEU A 165 28.36 -3.80 17.30
N CYS A 166 28.92 -4.98 17.54
CA CYS A 166 28.19 -6.16 18.00
C CYS A 166 28.74 -6.57 19.37
#